data_AF-A0A925R3S8-F1
#
_entry.id   AF-A0A925R3S8-F1
#
_cell.length_a   1.000
_cell.length_b   1.000
_cell.length_c   1.000
_cell.angle_alpha   90.00
_cell.angle_beta   90.00
_cell.angle_gamma   90.00
#
_symmetry.space_group_name_H-M   'P 1'
#
loop_
_entity.id
_entity.type
_entity.pdbx_description
1 polymer ?
#
loop_
_entity_poly.entity_id
_entity_poly.type
_entity_poly.pdbx_seq_one_letter_code
_entity_poly.pdbx_strand_id
1 'polypeptide(L)'
;MTLVHDGRACSCFPPEVRAKTAQDALASARLAVYGRVMEVDVNGKARLRVLESFKGPAVGATFDAQPGGGACETPSFSVSEEVLVLSFSEPATACDKHPPEHYLLEAFRLNAATVK
;
A
#
# COMPACT_ATOMS: atom_id res chain seq x y z
N MET A 1 -18.16 -25.69 29.30
CA MET A 1 -17.07 -25.03 28.55
C MET A 1 -17.71 -23.98 27.67
N THR A 2 -17.65 -22.73 28.11
CA THR A 2 -18.33 -21.59 27.48
C THR A 2 -17.50 -21.14 26.29
N LEU A 3 -17.95 -21.49 25.08
CA LEU A 3 -17.39 -20.97 23.83
C LEU A 3 -17.81 -19.50 23.69
N VAL A 4 -16.88 -18.60 24.00
CA VAL A 4 -17.01 -17.18 23.72
C VAL A 4 -17.01 -17.00 22.21
N HIS A 5 -18.21 -16.84 21.63
CA HIS A 5 -18.40 -16.36 20.28
C HIS A 5 -18.29 -14.84 20.31
N ASP A 6 -17.07 -14.31 20.14
CA ASP A 6 -16.84 -12.88 19.99
C ASP A 6 -17.13 -12.48 18.53
N GLY A 7 -18.17 -11.67 18.36
CA GLY A 7 -18.63 -11.13 17.09
C GLY A 7 -17.66 -10.12 16.49
N ARG A 8 -16.66 -10.60 15.73
CA ARG A 8 -15.90 -9.79 14.76
C ARG A 8 -15.89 -10.45 13.38
N ALA A 9 -17.07 -10.47 12.75
CA ALA A 9 -17.11 -10.48 11.30
C ALA A 9 -16.60 -9.12 10.79
N CYS A 10 -15.33 -9.04 10.37
CA CYS A 10 -14.85 -8.07 9.38
C CYS A 10 -13.39 -8.34 9.01
N SER A 11 -13.07 -9.59 8.70
CA SER A 11 -11.75 -10.01 8.22
C SER A 11 -11.86 -11.44 7.67
N CYS A 12 -12.42 -11.62 6.48
CA CYS A 12 -12.67 -12.94 5.86
C CYS A 12 -11.41 -13.81 5.61
N PHE A 13 -10.24 -13.38 6.07
CA PHE A 13 -8.97 -14.09 5.95
C PHE A 13 -8.27 -14.14 7.31
N PRO A 14 -7.85 -15.33 7.77
CA PRO A 14 -7.01 -15.49 8.95
C PRO A 14 -5.75 -14.61 8.87
N PRO A 15 -5.21 -14.14 10.00
CA PRO A 15 -4.01 -13.29 10.02
C PRO A 15 -2.80 -13.96 9.34
N GLU A 16 -2.68 -15.28 9.47
CA GLU A 16 -1.63 -16.08 8.84
C GLU A 16 -1.72 -16.02 7.31
N VAL A 17 -2.93 -16.07 6.75
CA VAL A 17 -3.15 -15.98 5.31
C VAL A 17 -2.82 -14.57 4.82
N ARG A 18 -3.16 -13.53 5.57
CA ARG A 18 -2.80 -12.14 5.23
C ARG A 18 -1.29 -11.93 5.21
N ALA A 19 -0.59 -12.46 6.21
CA ALA A 19 0.87 -12.38 6.27
C ALA A 19 1.49 -13.06 5.05
N LYS A 20 1.00 -14.25 4.69
CA LYS A 20 1.45 -14.98 3.49
C LYS A 20 1.15 -14.22 2.19
N THR A 21 -0.07 -13.68 2.03
CA THR A 21 -0.42 -12.85 0.87
C THR A 21 0.46 -11.62 0.77
N ALA A 22 0.76 -10.98 1.89
CA ALA A 22 1.66 -9.84 1.92
C ALA A 22 3.11 -10.22 1.56
N GLN A 23 3.60 -11.38 1.99
CA GLN A 23 4.90 -11.89 1.56
C GLN A 23 4.93 -12.14 0.05
N ASP A 24 3.89 -12.77 -0.49
CA ASP A 24 3.78 -13.09 -1.92
C ASP A 24 3.66 -11.81 -2.78
N ALA A 25 2.86 -10.85 -2.32
CA ALA A 25 2.75 -9.53 -2.91
C ALA A 25 4.09 -8.78 -2.89
N LEU A 26 4.84 -8.80 -1.78
CA LEU A 26 6.17 -8.18 -1.71
C LEU A 26 7.18 -8.88 -2.63
N ALA A 27 7.11 -10.21 -2.76
CA ALA A 27 8.00 -10.96 -3.62
C ALA A 27 7.81 -10.55 -5.10
N SER A 28 6.55 -10.41 -5.52
CA SER A 28 6.18 -10.09 -6.91
C SER A 28 6.16 -8.58 -7.21
N ALA A 29 5.95 -7.72 -6.23
CA ALA A 29 5.89 -6.26 -6.42
C ALA A 29 7.23 -5.69 -6.89
N ARG A 30 7.18 -4.63 -7.71
CA ARG A 30 8.33 -3.78 -8.03
C ARG A 30 8.53 -2.71 -6.98
N LEU A 31 7.42 -2.20 -6.43
CA LEU A 31 7.37 -1.12 -5.45
C LEU A 31 6.33 -1.45 -4.37
N ALA A 32 6.71 -1.30 -3.11
CA ALA A 32 5.82 -1.38 -1.96
C ALA A 32 6.27 -0.38 -0.89
N VAL A 33 5.61 0.79 -0.85
CA VAL A 33 5.97 1.90 0.02
C VAL A 33 4.73 2.55 0.61
N TYR A 34 4.79 2.95 1.88
CA TYR A 34 3.80 3.83 2.47
C TYR A 34 4.33 5.26 2.40
N GLY A 35 3.53 6.18 1.87
CA GLY A 35 3.98 7.54 1.61
C GLY A 35 2.86 8.56 1.71
N ARG A 36 3.26 9.83 1.72
CA ARG A 36 2.35 10.98 1.65
C ARG A 36 2.49 11.68 0.32
N VAL A 37 1.37 12.02 -0.30
CA VAL A 37 1.33 12.85 -1.51
C VAL A 37 1.70 14.28 -1.13
N MET A 38 2.76 14.81 -1.73
CA MET A 38 3.24 16.17 -1.52
C MET A 38 2.60 17.15 -2.50
N GLU A 39 2.51 16.74 -3.76
CA GLU A 39 2.04 17.58 -4.85
C GLU A 39 1.30 16.71 -5.87
N VAL A 40 0.30 17.28 -6.53
CA VAL A 40 -0.38 16.67 -7.68
C VAL A 40 -0.39 17.72 -8.79
N ASP A 41 0.14 17.35 -9.95
CA ASP A 41 0.23 18.25 -11.09
C ASP A 41 -1.11 18.33 -11.86
N VAL A 42 -1.19 19.26 -12.82
CA VAL A 42 -2.38 19.47 -13.66
C VAL A 42 -2.74 18.26 -14.54
N ASN A 43 -1.78 17.39 -14.82
CA ASN A 43 -1.97 16.13 -15.54
C ASN A 43 -2.30 14.95 -14.61
N GLY A 44 -2.41 15.17 -13.30
CA GLY A 44 -2.76 14.14 -12.31
C GLY A 44 -1.59 13.25 -11.86
N LYS A 45 -0.34 13.57 -12.27
CA LYS A 45 0.88 12.94 -11.75
C LYS A 45 1.11 13.43 -10.33
N ALA A 46 1.34 12.52 -9.40
CA ALA A 46 1.57 12.83 -8.00
C ALA A 46 3.03 12.63 -7.62
N ARG A 47 3.56 13.54 -6.81
CA ARG A 47 4.85 13.36 -6.14
C ARG A 47 4.61 12.87 -4.72
N LEU A 48 5.14 11.70 -4.40
CA LEU A 48 5.00 11.08 -3.09
C LEU A 48 6.32 11.11 -2.35
N ARG A 49 6.25 11.38 -1.03
CA ARG A 49 7.37 11.20 -0.11
C ARG A 49 7.20 9.91 0.68
N VAL A 50 8.22 9.06 0.67
CA VAL A 50 8.22 7.77 1.37
C VAL A 50 8.30 8.01 2.87
N LEU A 51 7.32 7.48 3.61
CA LEU A 51 7.28 7.46 5.07
C LEU A 51 7.76 6.11 5.61
N GLU A 52 7.37 5.02 4.95
CA GLU A 52 7.89 3.67 5.24
C GLU A 52 8.20 2.94 3.92
N SER A 53 9.30 2.21 3.89
CA SER A 53 9.72 1.44 2.72
C SER A 53 9.75 -0.05 3.05
N PHE A 54 9.01 -0.85 2.29
CA PHE A 54 9.04 -2.30 2.36
C PHE A 54 9.79 -2.89 1.15
N LYS A 55 9.65 -2.27 -0.02
CA LYS A 55 10.41 -2.57 -1.23
C LYS A 55 10.47 -1.34 -2.13
N GLY A 56 11.67 -0.88 -2.48
CA GLY A 56 11.86 0.27 -3.37
C GLY A 56 12.65 1.42 -2.70
N PRO A 57 12.31 2.69 -3.00
CA PRO A 57 13.07 3.84 -2.50
C PRO A 57 13.14 3.91 -0.98
N ALA A 58 14.24 4.44 -0.45
CA ALA A 58 14.46 4.57 0.99
C ALA A 58 13.46 5.55 1.64
N VAL A 59 13.27 5.43 2.96
CA VAL A 59 12.48 6.38 3.74
C VAL A 59 13.01 7.81 3.55
N GLY A 60 12.10 8.76 3.33
CA GLY A 60 12.42 10.15 3.04
C GLY A 60 12.66 10.47 1.57
N ALA A 61 12.86 9.46 0.72
CA ALA A 61 12.97 9.66 -0.73
C ALA A 61 11.63 10.12 -1.33
N THR A 62 11.71 10.78 -2.48
CA THR A 62 10.54 11.17 -3.27
C THR A 62 10.51 10.44 -4.59
N PHE A 63 9.34 10.04 -5.04
CA PHE A 63 9.13 9.47 -6.37
C PHE A 63 7.83 9.99 -6.97
N ASP A 64 7.69 9.83 -8.28
CA ASP A 64 6.49 10.24 -8.98
C ASP A 64 5.61 9.04 -9.35
N ALA A 65 4.30 9.17 -9.14
CA ALA A 65 3.29 8.23 -9.61
C ALA A 65 2.43 8.86 -10.71
N GLN A 66 2.11 8.07 -11.73
CA GLN A 66 1.26 8.49 -12.85
C GLN A 66 -0.22 8.49 -12.45
N PRO A 67 -1.07 9.27 -13.13
CA PRO A 67 -2.52 9.12 -12.99
C PRO A 67 -2.96 7.69 -13.37
N GLY A 68 -4.09 7.24 -12.82
CA GLY A 68 -4.68 5.96 -13.22
C GLY A 68 -5.21 6.00 -14.67
N GLY A 69 -5.22 4.84 -15.33
CA GLY A 69 -5.81 4.68 -16.66
C GLY A 69 -7.32 4.44 -16.62
N GLY A 70 -7.97 4.44 -17.79
CA GLY A 70 -9.44 4.36 -17.92
C GLY A 70 -10.12 3.07 -17.40
N ALA A 71 -9.36 2.02 -17.07
CA ALA A 71 -9.88 0.82 -16.39
C ALA A 71 -10.03 1.00 -14.87
N CYS A 72 -9.57 2.15 -14.35
CA CYS A 72 -9.54 2.47 -12.94
C CYS A 72 -10.58 3.54 -12.67
N GLU A 73 -11.71 3.13 -12.12
CA GLU A 73 -12.93 3.93 -12.17
C GLU A 73 -12.82 5.27 -11.43
N THR A 74 -11.88 5.43 -10.48
CA THR A 74 -11.58 6.73 -9.83
C THR A 74 -10.34 6.72 -8.91
N PRO A 75 -9.09 6.52 -9.38
CA PRO A 75 -7.95 6.83 -8.55
C PRO A 75 -7.32 8.15 -8.99
N SER A 76 -7.64 9.22 -8.27
CA SER A 76 -6.89 10.46 -8.29
C SER A 76 -6.08 10.57 -7.01
N PHE A 77 -4.94 11.25 -7.09
CA PHE A 77 -4.20 11.62 -5.89
C PHE A 77 -4.77 12.91 -5.29
N SER A 78 -4.73 13.02 -3.98
CA SER A 78 -5.10 14.19 -3.20
C SER A 78 -3.88 14.66 -2.43
N VAL A 79 -3.58 15.96 -2.49
CA VAL A 79 -2.46 16.55 -1.77
C VAL A 79 -2.61 16.27 -0.26
N SER A 80 -1.50 15.90 0.38
CA SER A 80 -1.41 15.51 1.79
C SER A 80 -2.08 14.18 2.16
N GLU A 81 -2.68 13.43 1.23
CA GLU A 81 -3.16 12.09 1.53
C GLU A 81 -2.00 11.14 1.82
N GLU A 82 -2.21 10.20 2.73
CA GLU A 82 -1.27 9.11 2.99
C GLU A 82 -1.82 7.83 2.38
N VAL A 83 -0.97 7.13 1.63
CA VAL A 83 -1.36 5.95 0.87
C VAL A 83 -0.25 4.91 0.89
N LEU A 84 -0.68 3.65 0.88
CA LEU A 84 0.19 2.53 0.54
C LEU A 84 0.21 2.41 -0.99
N VAL A 85 1.39 2.51 -1.61
CA VAL A 85 1.58 2.24 -3.03
C VAL A 85 2.19 0.86 -3.18
N LEU A 86 1.43 -0.04 -3.80
CA LEU A 86 1.85 -1.40 -4.13
C LEU A 86 1.75 -1.59 -5.65
N SER A 87 2.87 -1.48 -6.35
CA SER A 87 2.90 -1.60 -7.80
C SER A 87 3.72 -2.81 -8.25
N PHE A 88 3.16 -3.54 -9.21
CA PHE A 88 3.80 -4.71 -9.85
C PHE A 88 4.51 -4.34 -11.15
N SER A 89 4.36 -3.09 -11.61
CA SER A 89 4.94 -2.56 -12.84
C SER A 89 5.57 -1.20 -12.58
N GLU A 90 6.37 -0.71 -13.53
CA GLU A 90 6.88 0.67 -13.50
C GLU A 90 6.38 1.41 -14.76
N PRO A 91 5.96 2.68 -14.64
CA PRO A 91 5.86 3.47 -13.41
C PRO A 91 4.63 3.09 -12.55
N ALA A 92 4.71 3.37 -11.25
CA ALA A 92 3.55 3.25 -10.36
C ALA A 92 2.45 4.25 -10.76
N THR A 93 1.20 3.85 -10.55
CA THR A 93 0.02 4.60 -10.96
C THR A 93 -0.92 4.82 -9.77
N ALA A 94 -1.91 5.70 -9.93
CA ALA A 94 -2.93 5.88 -8.92
C ALA A 94 -3.75 4.59 -8.65
N CYS A 95 -3.80 3.65 -9.59
CA CYS A 95 -4.45 2.33 -9.39
C CYS A 95 -3.74 1.45 -8.36
N ASP A 96 -2.45 1.68 -8.18
CA ASP A 96 -1.61 0.91 -7.26
C ASP A 96 -1.73 1.40 -5.80
N LYS A 97 -2.57 2.42 -5.57
CA LYS A 97 -2.74 3.02 -4.24
C LYS A 97 -3.81 2.29 -3.44
N HIS A 98 -3.52 2.12 -2.16
CA HIS A 98 -4.42 1.58 -1.16
C HIS A 98 -4.54 2.57 0.01
N PRO A 99 -5.71 2.64 0.68
CA PRO A 99 -5.92 3.52 1.82
C PRO A 99 -5.01 3.13 3.00
N PRO A 100 -4.77 4.03 3.96
CA PRO A 100 -3.88 3.77 5.11
C PRO A 100 -4.42 2.67 6.04
N GLU A 101 -5.73 2.41 6.01
CA GLU A 101 -6.38 1.32 6.76
C GLU A 101 -6.34 -0.05 6.05
N HIS A 102 -5.67 -0.15 4.88
CA HIS A 102 -5.61 -1.39 4.13
C HIS A 102 -4.79 -2.46 4.86
N TYR A 103 -5.34 -3.67 4.99
CA TYR A 103 -4.74 -4.77 5.77
C TYR A 103 -3.31 -5.14 5.34
N LEU A 104 -2.94 -4.91 4.07
CA LEU A 104 -1.60 -5.16 3.57
C LEU A 104 -0.54 -4.29 4.26
N LEU A 105 -0.87 -3.07 4.69
CA LEU A 105 0.09 -2.20 5.37
C LEU A 105 0.54 -2.81 6.70
N GLU A 106 -0.42 -3.25 7.51
CA GLU A 106 -0.12 -3.95 8.77
C GLU A 106 0.63 -5.26 8.52
N ALA A 107 0.20 -6.04 7.53
CA ALA A 107 0.86 -7.29 7.17
C ALA A 107 2.31 -7.07 6.69
N PHE A 108 2.61 -6.00 5.93
CA PHE A 108 3.98 -5.65 5.54
C PHE A 108 4.83 -5.26 6.75
N ARG A 109 4.28 -4.46 7.68
CA ARG A 109 4.97 -4.11 8.94
C ARG A 109 5.30 -5.34 9.78
N LEU A 110 4.36 -6.28 9.91
CA LEU A 110 4.57 -7.54 10.63
C LEU A 110 5.66 -8.42 9.98
N ASN A 111 5.66 -8.50 8.64
CA ASN A 111 6.72 -9.20 7.91
C ASN A 111 8.09 -8.54 8.12
N ALA A 112 8.17 -7.21 8.04
CA ALA A 112 9.41 -6.47 8.28
C ALA A 112 9.94 -6.62 9.72
N ALA A 113 9.06 -6.76 10.70
CA ALA A 113 9.44 -7.01 12.10
C ALA A 113 10.00 -8.42 12.32
N THR A 114 9.54 -9.42 11.54
CA THR A 114 9.99 -10.82 11.65
C THR A 114 11.37 -11.06 11.01
N VAL A 115 11.79 -10.19 10.09
CA VAL A 115 13.06 -10.32 9.35
C VAL A 115 14.24 -9.64 10.06
N LYS A 116 14.00 -8.93 11.17
CA LYS A 116 15.05 -8.36 12.04
C LYS A 116 15.57 -9.38 13.04
#